data_AF-A0A0C2HC97-F1
#
_entry.id   AF-A0A0C2HC97-F1
#
_cell.length_a   1.000
_cell.length_b   1.000
_cell.length_c   1.000
_cell.angle_alpha   90.00
_cell.angle_beta   90.00
_cell.angle_gamma   90.00
#
_symmetry.space_group_name_H-M   'P 1'
#
loop_
_entity.id
_entity.type
_entity.pdbx_description
1 polymer ?
#
loop_
_entity_poly.entity_id
_entity_poly.type
_entity_poly.pdbx_seq_one_letter_code
_entity_poly.pdbx_strand_id
1 'polypeptide(L)'
;MTKLLGIDFAPLNIPWERRLQTLGAIHFFMVSLLIPVVTMLLPIYMLFTCLWPVLLAYSIWLYYDWDSPKRGAYRSTWFMRQRIHNWYANYFPVKLHKTEELNPDENYLIGSHPHGIISMAAFVNFATNGTGILEMFPDIEFHLCTLVGQFYTPFRREWGLLHGMIDCSRESLTHVLSGKKADNPKGSTIRMIQTTLKNVLGISPPIFHGRGVFNYNFGLLPFRKPINTVLGAPIKVTKTANPTQEQIDELHKTYIMKLQELFESNKTKYGVPAQAQLVLQ
;
A
#
# COMPACT_ATOMS: atom_id res chain seq x y z
N MET A 1 31.13 -6.56 15.26
CA MET A 1 30.57 -6.83 13.92
C MET A 1 31.59 -7.67 13.17
N THR A 2 31.16 -8.76 12.53
CA THR A 2 32.06 -9.64 11.79
C THR A 2 32.08 -9.19 10.32
N LYS A 3 33.22 -8.71 9.84
CA LYS A 3 33.42 -8.35 8.43
C LYS A 3 34.08 -9.52 7.70
N LEU A 4 33.45 -10.01 6.64
CA LEU A 4 34.02 -11.03 5.77
C LEU A 4 33.72 -10.66 4.32
N LEU A 5 34.77 -10.56 3.49
CA LEU A 5 34.66 -10.21 2.07
C LEU A 5 33.87 -8.89 1.80
N GLY A 6 34.04 -7.88 2.66
CA GLY A 6 33.33 -6.59 2.53
C GLY A 6 31.86 -6.62 2.97
N ILE A 7 31.34 -7.77 3.41
CA ILE A 7 29.99 -7.92 3.93
C ILE A 7 30.01 -7.80 5.46
N ASP A 8 29.17 -6.90 5.98
CA ASP A 8 28.99 -6.68 7.42
C ASP A 8 27.96 -7.66 7.97
N PHE A 9 28.41 -8.76 8.58
CA PHE A 9 27.50 -9.77 9.12
C PHE A 9 26.86 -9.34 10.44
N ALA A 10 25.58 -9.70 10.58
CA ALA A 10 24.81 -9.56 11.80
C ALA A 10 25.46 -10.38 12.93
N PRO A 11 25.66 -9.80 14.13
CA PRO A 11 26.17 -10.56 15.27
C PRO A 11 25.21 -11.70 15.63
N LEU A 12 25.75 -12.82 16.11
CA LEU A 12 24.93 -13.99 16.50
C LEU A 12 24.03 -13.68 17.71
N ASN A 13 24.40 -12.73 18.57
CA ASN A 13 23.66 -12.32 19.75
C ASN A 13 22.72 -11.12 19.48
N ILE A 14 21.84 -11.22 18.49
CA ILE A 14 20.78 -10.23 18.25
C ILE A 14 19.56 -10.55 19.13
N PRO A 15 19.00 -9.55 19.86
CA PRO A 15 17.79 -9.73 20.67
C PRO A 15 16.63 -10.33 19.87
N TRP A 16 15.82 -11.16 20.53
CA TRP A 16 14.69 -11.86 19.89
C TRP A 16 13.73 -10.89 19.17
N GLU A 17 13.41 -9.76 19.79
CA GLU A 17 12.54 -8.74 19.20
C GLU A 17 13.06 -8.21 17.86
N ARG A 18 14.38 -7.98 17.76
CA ARG A 18 15.04 -7.53 16.53
C ARG A 18 14.99 -8.58 15.42
N ARG A 19 14.88 -9.86 15.76
CA ARG A 19 14.68 -10.97 14.81
C ARG A 19 13.24 -10.99 14.32
N LEU A 20 12.26 -10.85 15.22
CA LEU A 20 10.85 -10.74 14.86
C LEU A 20 10.59 -9.54 13.94
N GLN A 21 11.18 -8.38 14.23
CA GLN A 21 11.13 -7.21 13.33
C GLN A 21 11.67 -7.54 11.94
N THR A 22 12.79 -8.27 11.86
CA THR A 22 13.36 -8.72 10.57
C THR A 22 12.41 -9.67 9.86
N LEU A 23 11.77 -10.58 10.59
CA LEU A 23 10.75 -11.48 10.05
C LEU A 23 9.55 -10.72 9.48
N GLY A 24 9.08 -9.66 10.15
CA GLY A 24 8.04 -8.77 9.64
C GLY A 24 8.42 -8.11 8.32
N ALA A 25 9.65 -7.58 8.22
CA ALA A 25 10.15 -7.03 6.97
C ALA A 25 10.28 -8.11 5.88
N ILE A 26 10.86 -9.28 6.18
CA ILE A 26 10.97 -10.39 5.24
C ILE A 26 9.58 -10.79 4.72
N HIS A 27 8.60 -10.95 5.61
CA HIS A 27 7.24 -11.29 5.22
C HIS A 27 6.69 -10.30 4.20
N PHE A 28 6.73 -9.00 4.49
CA PHE A 28 6.24 -7.98 3.58
C PHE A 28 6.96 -7.99 2.22
N PHE A 29 8.29 -8.06 2.22
CA PHE A 29 9.08 -8.04 0.98
C PHE A 29 8.92 -9.33 0.16
N MET A 30 8.80 -10.49 0.82
CA MET A 30 8.55 -11.76 0.14
C MET A 30 7.16 -11.76 -0.50
N VAL A 31 6.12 -11.34 0.21
CA VAL A 31 4.75 -11.25 -0.32
C VAL A 31 4.65 -10.20 -1.44
N SER A 32 5.40 -9.11 -1.35
CA SER A 32 5.33 -8.03 -2.33
C SER A 32 6.17 -8.26 -3.58
N LEU A 33 7.27 -9.01 -3.50
CA LEU A 33 8.24 -9.15 -4.60
C LEU A 33 8.40 -10.60 -5.10
N LEU A 34 8.66 -11.55 -4.20
CA LEU A 34 9.04 -12.91 -4.59
C LEU A 34 7.84 -13.83 -4.82
N ILE A 35 6.89 -13.84 -3.88
CA ILE A 35 5.70 -14.68 -3.93
C ILE A 35 4.91 -14.44 -5.21
N PRO A 36 4.66 -13.20 -5.68
CA PRO A 36 3.94 -12.98 -6.92
C PRO A 36 4.56 -13.71 -8.12
N VAL A 37 5.89 -13.69 -8.24
CA VAL A 37 6.62 -14.41 -9.31
C VAL A 37 6.40 -15.92 -9.20
N VAL A 38 6.55 -16.47 -7.99
CA VAL A 38 6.34 -17.92 -7.75
C VAL A 38 4.90 -18.32 -8.06
N THR A 39 3.93 -17.52 -7.61
CA THR A 39 2.49 -17.78 -7.81
C THR A 39 2.03 -17.58 -9.25
N MET A 40 2.77 -16.85 -10.08
CA MET A 40 2.52 -16.79 -11.52
C MET A 40 2.98 -18.07 -12.24
N LEU A 41 4.07 -18.69 -11.79
CA LEU A 41 4.60 -19.93 -12.37
C LEU A 41 3.85 -21.18 -11.90
N LEU A 42 3.29 -21.15 -10.68
CA LEU A 42 2.61 -22.29 -10.07
C LEU A 42 1.42 -22.80 -10.91
N PRO A 43 0.50 -21.97 -11.43
CA PRO A 43 -0.57 -22.42 -12.33
C PRO A 43 -0.06 -23.18 -13.56
N ILE A 44 1.06 -22.73 -14.16
CA ILE A 44 1.66 -23.38 -15.33
C ILE A 44 2.08 -24.80 -14.96
N TYR A 45 2.75 -24.98 -13.82
CA TYR A 45 3.12 -26.30 -13.31
C TYR A 45 1.88 -27.17 -13.02
N MET A 46 0.86 -26.61 -12.35
CA MET A 46 -0.34 -27.35 -11.97
C MET A 46 -1.11 -27.92 -13.17
N LEU A 47 -1.12 -27.24 -14.32
CA LEU A 47 -1.74 -27.71 -15.56
C LEU A 47 -1.19 -29.05 -16.05
N PHE A 48 0.08 -29.36 -15.77
CA PHE A 48 0.74 -30.60 -16.19
C PHE A 48 0.80 -31.66 -15.09
N THR A 49 0.01 -31.51 -14.02
CA THR A 49 -0.04 -32.44 -12.90
C THR A 49 -1.48 -32.82 -12.54
N CYS A 50 -1.66 -33.76 -11.61
CA CYS A 50 -2.98 -34.10 -11.06
C CYS A 50 -3.67 -32.93 -10.30
N LEU A 51 -2.98 -31.80 -10.11
CA LEU A 51 -3.49 -30.63 -9.41
C LEU A 51 -4.28 -29.65 -10.30
N TRP A 52 -4.36 -29.89 -11.62
CA TRP A 52 -5.12 -29.02 -12.54
C TRP A 52 -6.59 -28.76 -12.14
N PRO A 53 -7.34 -29.67 -11.46
CA PRO A 53 -8.71 -29.37 -11.03
C PRO A 53 -8.77 -28.23 -9.99
N VAL A 54 -7.73 -28.07 -9.16
CA VAL A 54 -7.63 -26.96 -8.20
C VAL A 54 -7.51 -25.63 -8.94
N LEU A 55 -6.71 -25.59 -10.01
CA LEU A 55 -6.59 -24.42 -10.86
C LEU A 55 -7.90 -24.09 -11.57
N LEU A 56 -8.63 -25.10 -12.06
CA LEU A 56 -9.94 -24.91 -12.66
C LEU A 56 -10.93 -24.31 -11.65
N ALA A 57 -11.01 -24.89 -10.44
CA ALA A 57 -11.88 -24.40 -9.38
C ALA A 57 -11.56 -22.95 -9.00
N TYR A 58 -10.27 -22.62 -8.83
CA TYR A 58 -9.83 -21.25 -8.57
C TYR A 58 -10.15 -20.29 -9.72
N SER A 59 -10.01 -20.73 -10.97
CA SER A 59 -10.32 -19.92 -12.15
C SER A 59 -11.81 -19.60 -12.26
N ILE A 60 -12.68 -20.56 -11.95
CA ILE A 60 -14.14 -20.36 -11.88
C ILE A 60 -14.46 -19.33 -10.79
N TRP A 61 -13.87 -19.48 -9.61
CA TRP A 61 -14.05 -18.54 -8.51
C TRP A 61 -13.54 -17.13 -8.90
N LEU A 62 -12.35 -17.02 -9.50
CA LEU A 62 -11.77 -15.75 -9.93
C LEU A 62 -12.64 -15.05 -10.99
N TYR A 63 -13.24 -15.80 -11.90
CA TYR A 63 -14.18 -15.26 -12.88
C TYR A 63 -15.43 -14.67 -12.21
N TYR A 64 -15.99 -15.39 -11.23
CA TYR A 64 -17.12 -14.91 -10.44
C TYR A 64 -16.74 -13.67 -9.60
N ASP A 65 -15.55 -13.68 -9.03
CA ASP A 65 -15.06 -12.71 -8.05
C ASP A 65 -14.27 -11.54 -8.66
N TRP A 66 -14.26 -11.42 -9.98
CA TRP A 66 -13.34 -10.55 -10.72
C TRP A 66 -13.34 -9.09 -10.26
N ASP A 67 -14.51 -8.54 -9.95
CA ASP A 67 -14.67 -7.12 -9.58
C ASP A 67 -14.41 -6.82 -8.09
N SER A 68 -14.09 -7.80 -7.25
CA SER A 68 -13.90 -7.55 -5.81
C SER A 68 -12.83 -6.50 -5.44
N PRO A 69 -11.70 -6.37 -6.16
CA PRO A 69 -10.77 -5.25 -5.97
C PRO A 69 -11.38 -3.87 -6.14
N LYS A 70 -12.43 -3.76 -6.96
CA LYS A 70 -13.14 -2.49 -7.19
C LYS A 70 -14.13 -2.17 -6.08
N ARG A 71 -14.59 -3.20 -5.37
CA ARG A 71 -15.72 -3.12 -4.43
C ARG A 71 -15.31 -3.13 -2.96
N GLY A 72 -14.03 -3.31 -2.64
CA GLY A 72 -13.54 -3.36 -1.26
C GLY A 72 -14.03 -4.59 -0.46
N ALA A 73 -14.28 -5.73 -1.12
CA ALA A 73 -15.15 -6.78 -0.61
C ALA A 73 -14.63 -7.57 0.63
N TYR A 74 -13.32 -7.78 0.78
CA TYR A 74 -12.77 -8.78 1.73
C TYR A 74 -11.98 -8.21 2.91
N ARG A 75 -12.08 -6.91 3.18
CA ARG A 75 -11.28 -6.29 4.23
C ARG A 75 -11.52 -7.00 5.56
N SER A 76 -10.43 -7.46 6.20
CA SER A 76 -10.49 -8.22 7.44
C SER A 76 -9.70 -7.53 8.54
N THR A 77 -10.40 -7.00 9.54
CA THR A 77 -9.76 -6.38 10.71
C THR A 77 -8.91 -7.39 11.49
N TRP A 78 -9.34 -8.66 11.54
CA TRP A 78 -8.53 -9.75 12.12
C TRP A 78 -7.19 -9.90 11.39
N PHE A 79 -7.22 -9.90 10.05
CA PHE A 79 -6.01 -10.02 9.24
C PHE A 79 -5.08 -8.82 9.43
N MET A 80 -5.65 -7.61 9.49
CA MET A 80 -4.91 -6.38 9.77
C MET A 80 -4.29 -6.35 11.18
N ARG A 81 -4.86 -7.05 12.16
CA ARG A 81 -4.40 -7.10 13.57
C ARG A 81 -3.32 -8.15 13.85
N GLN A 82 -2.91 -8.93 12.85
CA GLN A 82 -1.86 -9.94 13.03
C GLN A 82 -0.53 -9.33 13.49
N ARG A 83 0.14 -10.01 14.44
CA ARG A 83 1.37 -9.51 15.10
C ARG A 83 2.53 -9.23 14.12
N ILE A 84 2.53 -9.89 12.97
CA ILE A 84 3.52 -9.69 11.90
C ILE A 84 3.57 -8.22 11.44
N HIS A 85 2.43 -7.51 11.48
CA HIS A 85 2.33 -6.11 11.10
C HIS A 85 2.97 -5.19 12.13
N ASN A 86 2.85 -5.50 13.43
CA ASN A 86 3.57 -4.77 14.48
C ASN A 86 5.08 -4.98 14.37
N TRP A 87 5.51 -6.21 14.06
CA TRP A 87 6.93 -6.48 13.83
C TRP A 87 7.47 -5.70 12.64
N TYR A 88 6.70 -5.63 11.56
CA TYR A 88 7.06 -4.85 10.38
C TYR A 88 7.10 -3.34 10.66
N ALA A 89 6.09 -2.79 11.36
CA ALA A 89 6.09 -1.40 11.80
C ALA A 89 7.33 -1.07 12.66
N ASN A 90 7.66 -1.94 13.62
CA ASN A 90 8.80 -1.77 14.52
C ASN A 90 10.16 -2.04 13.87
N TYR A 91 10.20 -2.58 12.64
CA TYR A 91 11.43 -2.69 11.88
C TYR A 91 11.93 -1.32 11.40
N PHE A 92 11.02 -0.46 10.94
CA PHE A 92 11.28 0.93 10.52
C PHE A 92 10.86 1.97 11.56
N PRO A 93 10.75 1.60 12.84
CA PRO A 93 9.96 2.32 13.85
C PRO A 93 8.87 3.27 13.29
N VAL A 94 7.92 2.75 12.51
CA VAL A 94 6.89 3.57 11.85
C VAL A 94 5.96 4.18 12.89
N LYS A 95 5.68 5.48 12.77
CA LYS A 95 4.69 6.19 13.60
C LYS A 95 3.74 6.98 12.72
N LEU A 96 2.44 6.84 13.00
CA LEU A 96 1.39 7.67 12.42
C LEU A 96 1.00 8.75 13.45
N HIS A 97 0.98 10.00 12.99
CA HIS A 97 0.61 11.15 13.81
C HIS A 97 -0.58 11.83 13.14
N LYS A 98 -1.74 11.88 13.80
CA LYS A 98 -2.88 12.69 13.33
C LYS A 98 -2.76 14.12 13.85
N THR A 99 -3.04 15.11 13.01
CA THR A 99 -3.10 16.52 13.44
C THR A 99 -4.46 16.91 13.98
N GLU A 100 -5.53 16.29 13.47
CA GLU A 100 -6.92 16.56 13.85
C GLU A 100 -7.73 15.26 13.88
N GLU A 101 -8.89 15.31 14.53
CA GLU A 101 -9.88 14.24 14.45
C GLU A 101 -10.61 14.29 13.10
N LEU A 102 -10.87 13.12 12.54
CA LEU A 102 -11.66 12.98 11.32
C LEU A 102 -13.10 12.66 11.70
N ASN A 103 -14.06 13.31 11.05
CA ASN A 103 -15.48 13.06 11.26
C ASN A 103 -15.88 11.74 10.60
N PRO A 104 -16.36 10.72 11.34
CA PRO A 104 -16.75 9.43 10.76
C PRO A 104 -17.94 9.51 9.79
N ASP A 105 -18.72 10.59 9.82
CA ASP A 105 -19.86 10.79 8.91
C ASP A 105 -19.45 11.34 7.53
N GLU A 106 -18.15 11.61 7.31
CA GLU A 106 -17.62 12.15 6.07
C GLU A 106 -16.72 11.14 5.33
N ASN A 107 -16.59 11.34 4.01
CA ASN A 107 -15.69 10.55 3.18
C ASN A 107 -14.39 11.32 2.91
N TYR A 108 -13.26 10.64 3.01
CA TYR A 108 -11.93 11.24 2.82
C TYR A 108 -11.17 10.58 1.67
N LEU A 109 -10.48 11.40 0.88
CA LEU A 109 -9.46 10.96 -0.05
C LEU A 109 -8.09 11.44 0.46
N ILE A 110 -7.21 10.49 0.80
CA ILE A 110 -5.91 10.78 1.41
C ILE A 110 -4.82 10.64 0.35
N GLY A 111 -4.15 11.76 0.05
CA GLY A 111 -2.90 11.77 -0.71
C GLY A 111 -1.69 11.51 0.18
N SER A 112 -0.78 10.61 -0.22
CA SER A 112 0.42 10.26 0.55
C SER A 112 1.69 10.71 -0.18
N HIS A 113 2.45 11.63 0.42
CA HIS A 113 3.68 12.18 -0.17
C HIS A 113 4.82 12.35 0.85
N PRO A 114 6.09 12.14 0.46
CA PRO A 114 6.51 11.42 -0.75
C PRO A 114 6.20 9.93 -0.63
N HIS A 115 5.89 9.27 -1.74
CA HIS A 115 5.77 7.82 -1.78
C HIS A 115 6.88 7.19 -2.64
N GLY A 116 7.42 6.06 -2.19
CA GLY A 116 8.29 5.23 -3.01
C GLY A 116 7.48 4.16 -3.75
N ILE A 117 8.09 3.47 -4.71
CA ILE A 117 7.44 2.41 -5.52
C ILE A 117 6.68 1.38 -4.68
N ILE A 118 7.19 1.05 -3.49
CA ILE A 118 6.63 0.01 -2.59
C ILE A 118 5.76 0.60 -1.46
N SER A 119 5.73 1.93 -1.29
CA SER A 119 4.85 2.64 -0.35
C SER A 119 4.76 2.01 1.05
N MET A 120 5.90 1.64 1.64
CA MET A 120 5.99 0.89 2.91
C MET A 120 5.19 1.54 4.05
N ALA A 121 5.33 2.86 4.21
CA ALA A 121 4.64 3.61 5.26
C ALA A 121 3.12 3.60 5.07
N ALA A 122 2.65 3.81 3.82
CA ALA A 122 1.23 3.79 3.51
C ALA A 122 0.62 2.40 3.73
N PHE A 123 1.34 1.34 3.36
CA PHE A 123 0.90 -0.02 3.65
C PHE A 123 0.77 -0.28 5.16
N VAL A 124 1.81 -0.01 5.94
CA VAL A 124 1.76 -0.27 7.38
C VAL A 124 0.68 0.55 8.07
N ASN A 125 0.53 1.82 7.70
CA ASN A 125 -0.41 2.73 8.35
C ASN A 125 -1.86 2.52 7.94
N PHE A 126 -2.14 2.22 6.67
CA PHE A 126 -3.51 2.27 6.14
C PHE A 126 -4.03 0.92 5.64
N ALA A 127 -3.16 -0.07 5.40
CA ALA A 127 -3.57 -1.42 5.00
C ALA A 127 -3.39 -2.45 6.13
N THR A 128 -2.76 -2.09 7.25
CA THR A 128 -2.57 -2.96 8.42
C THR A 128 -2.87 -2.21 9.71
N ASN A 129 -2.94 -2.92 10.84
CA ASN A 129 -2.99 -2.31 12.17
C ASN A 129 -1.61 -2.21 12.84
N GLY A 130 -0.52 -2.19 12.06
CA GLY A 130 0.85 -2.18 12.60
C GLY A 130 1.16 -0.97 13.47
N THR A 131 0.58 0.18 13.16
CA THR A 131 0.71 1.45 13.90
C THR A 131 -0.54 1.83 14.71
N GLY A 132 -1.53 0.93 14.79
CA GLY A 132 -2.74 1.16 15.58
C GLY A 132 -3.79 2.06 14.93
N ILE A 133 -3.90 2.06 13.59
CA ILE A 133 -4.89 2.85 12.86
C ILE A 133 -6.33 2.55 13.29
N LEU A 134 -6.64 1.29 13.60
CA LEU A 134 -7.98 0.86 14.00
C LEU A 134 -8.35 1.39 15.40
N GLU A 135 -7.36 1.63 16.27
CA GLU A 135 -7.57 2.29 17.55
C GLU A 135 -7.61 3.81 17.39
N MET A 136 -6.82 4.36 16.47
CA MET A 136 -6.72 5.80 16.22
C MET A 136 -7.99 6.38 15.59
N PHE A 137 -8.66 5.57 14.75
CA PHE A 137 -9.88 5.90 14.03
C PHE A 137 -10.82 4.66 14.00
N PRO A 138 -11.54 4.38 15.11
CA PRO A 138 -12.35 3.17 15.25
C PRO A 138 -13.54 3.14 14.27
N ASP A 139 -14.07 4.31 13.92
CA ASP A 139 -15.29 4.46 13.12
C ASP A 139 -15.00 4.82 11.65
N ILE A 140 -13.73 4.79 11.22
CA ILE A 140 -13.34 5.08 9.83
C ILE A 140 -12.70 3.86 9.19
N GLU A 141 -13.22 3.50 8.03
CA GLU A 141 -12.68 2.43 7.21
C GLU A 141 -11.67 2.98 6.18
N PHE A 142 -10.41 2.52 6.30
CA PHE A 142 -9.35 2.87 5.36
C PHE A 142 -9.19 1.78 4.29
N HIS A 143 -9.14 2.22 3.04
CA HIS A 143 -8.79 1.39 1.89
C HIS A 143 -7.55 1.94 1.18
N LEU A 144 -6.50 1.12 1.10
CA LEU A 144 -5.27 1.51 0.40
C LEU A 144 -5.40 1.23 -1.10
N CYS A 145 -5.31 2.28 -1.91
CA CYS A 145 -5.36 2.16 -3.36
C CYS A 145 -4.01 1.69 -3.94
N THR A 146 -4.05 0.74 -4.87
CA THR A 146 -2.86 0.23 -5.56
C THR A 146 -3.11 -0.03 -7.04
N LEU A 147 -2.05 -0.28 -7.81
CA LEU A 147 -2.14 -0.63 -9.22
C LEU A 147 -2.96 -1.91 -9.42
N VAL A 148 -3.86 -1.90 -10.41
CA VAL A 148 -4.75 -3.04 -10.74
C VAL A 148 -3.99 -4.36 -10.98
N GLY A 149 -2.77 -4.29 -11.53
CA GLY A 149 -1.93 -5.46 -11.79
C GLY A 149 -1.59 -6.27 -10.53
N GLN A 150 -1.61 -5.65 -9.34
CA GLN A 150 -1.41 -6.35 -8.06
C GLN A 150 -2.52 -7.38 -7.77
N PHE A 151 -3.69 -7.25 -8.40
CA PHE A 151 -4.83 -8.16 -8.23
C PHE A 151 -4.92 -9.24 -9.31
N TYR A 152 -4.02 -9.27 -10.29
CA TYR A 152 -4.01 -10.33 -11.31
C TYR A 152 -3.28 -11.58 -10.87
N THR A 153 -2.45 -11.47 -9.83
CA THR A 153 -1.64 -12.60 -9.36
C THR A 153 -2.40 -13.36 -8.28
N PRO A 154 -2.63 -14.69 -8.44
CA PRO A 154 -3.27 -15.51 -7.42
C PRO A 154 -2.53 -15.42 -6.08
N PHE A 155 -3.23 -15.61 -4.96
CA PHE A 155 -2.74 -15.45 -3.58
C PHE A 155 -2.40 -14.00 -3.19
N ARG A 156 -1.63 -13.28 -4.03
CA ARG A 156 -1.32 -11.86 -3.80
C ARG A 156 -2.58 -11.00 -3.85
N ARG A 157 -3.52 -11.36 -4.72
CA ARG A 157 -4.86 -10.78 -4.82
C ARG A 157 -5.61 -10.89 -3.49
N GLU A 158 -5.77 -12.12 -2.98
CA GLU A 158 -6.52 -12.40 -1.77
C GLU A 158 -5.87 -11.74 -0.55
N TRP A 159 -4.54 -11.84 -0.46
CA TRP A 159 -3.77 -11.16 0.60
C TRP A 159 -4.00 -9.65 0.57
N GLY A 160 -3.99 -9.02 -0.62
CA GLY A 160 -4.26 -7.59 -0.75
C GLY A 160 -5.69 -7.21 -0.36
N LEU A 161 -6.67 -8.01 -0.78
CA LEU A 161 -8.08 -7.75 -0.47
C LEU A 161 -8.39 -7.93 1.02
N LEU A 162 -7.77 -8.90 1.69
CA LEU A 162 -7.86 -9.07 3.15
C LEU A 162 -7.29 -7.88 3.92
N HIS A 163 -6.27 -7.23 3.36
CA HIS A 163 -5.72 -5.96 3.84
C HIS A 163 -6.59 -4.74 3.52
N GLY A 164 -7.71 -4.92 2.84
CA GLY A 164 -8.57 -3.83 2.42
C GLY A 164 -8.00 -3.01 1.27
N MET A 165 -7.01 -3.52 0.55
CA MET A 165 -6.48 -2.85 -0.63
C MET A 165 -7.51 -2.89 -1.76
N ILE A 166 -7.61 -1.78 -2.49
CA ILE A 166 -8.47 -1.64 -3.67
C ILE A 166 -7.67 -1.19 -4.88
N ASP A 167 -8.20 -1.35 -6.08
CA ASP A 167 -7.55 -0.79 -7.26
C ASP A 167 -7.75 0.73 -7.35
N CYS A 168 -6.78 1.44 -7.91
CA CYS A 168 -6.82 2.90 -8.00
C CYS A 168 -7.69 3.45 -9.15
N SER A 169 -8.61 2.67 -9.74
CA SER A 169 -9.48 3.17 -10.81
C SER A 169 -10.56 4.11 -10.29
N ARG A 170 -11.04 5.00 -11.17
CA ARG A 170 -12.19 5.86 -10.90
C ARG A 170 -13.42 5.06 -10.45
N GLU A 171 -13.67 3.90 -11.06
CA GLU A 171 -14.79 3.02 -10.73
C GLU A 171 -14.70 2.58 -9.27
N SER A 172 -13.53 2.10 -8.84
CA SER A 172 -13.32 1.66 -7.46
C SER A 172 -13.44 2.79 -6.44
N LEU A 173 -12.75 3.91 -6.70
CA LEU A 173 -12.82 5.10 -5.84
C LEU A 173 -14.24 5.62 -5.70
N THR A 174 -14.98 5.69 -6.82
CA THR A 174 -16.37 6.14 -6.80
C THR A 174 -17.24 5.16 -6.02
N HIS A 175 -17.04 3.86 -6.19
CA HIS A 175 -17.81 2.84 -5.48
C HIS A 175 -17.62 2.97 -3.97
N VAL A 176 -16.38 2.99 -3.49
CA VAL A 176 -16.06 3.06 -2.05
C VAL A 176 -16.49 4.40 -1.44
N LEU A 177 -16.29 5.52 -2.13
CA LEU A 177 -16.66 6.86 -1.62
C LEU A 177 -18.15 7.18 -1.71
N SER A 178 -18.95 6.42 -2.47
CA SER A 178 -20.37 6.74 -2.69
C SER A 178 -21.32 6.18 -1.63
N GLY A 179 -20.84 5.37 -0.68
CA GLY A 179 -21.63 4.83 0.43
C GLY A 179 -22.84 3.96 0.04
N LYS A 180 -23.04 3.71 -1.26
CA LYS A 180 -24.13 2.88 -1.81
C LYS A 180 -23.52 1.87 -2.76
N LYS A 181 -23.89 0.59 -2.58
CA LYS A 181 -23.69 -0.45 -3.59
C LYS A 181 -24.26 0.06 -4.92
N ALA A 182 -23.39 0.52 -5.80
CA ALA A 182 -23.79 0.85 -7.16
C ALA A 182 -24.05 -0.47 -7.91
N ASP A 183 -25.25 -0.60 -8.48
CA ASP A 183 -25.53 -1.61 -9.48
C ASP A 183 -24.66 -1.36 -10.72
N ASN A 184 -23.94 -2.39 -11.14
CA ASN A 184 -23.09 -2.37 -12.33
C ASN A 184 -23.67 -3.35 -13.35
N PRO A 185 -24.56 -2.91 -14.26
CA PRO A 185 -25.02 -3.79 -15.33
C PRO A 185 -23.86 -4.10 -16.27
N LYS A 186 -23.60 -5.40 -16.45
CA LYS A 186 -22.52 -5.93 -17.30
C LYS A 186 -22.69 -5.44 -18.74
N GLY A 187 -21.66 -4.77 -19.29
CA GLY A 187 -21.49 -4.63 -20.75
C GLY A 187 -21.30 -3.22 -21.35
N SER A 188 -21.03 -2.17 -20.59
CA SER A 188 -20.92 -0.83 -21.19
C SER A 188 -19.63 -0.61 -21.99
N THR A 189 -19.78 -0.08 -23.21
CA THR A 189 -18.79 0.14 -24.28
C THR A 189 -17.66 1.10 -23.91
N ILE A 190 -17.80 1.84 -22.82
CA ILE A 190 -16.80 2.80 -22.30
C ILE A 190 -15.65 2.09 -21.55
N ARG A 191 -15.86 0.84 -21.10
CA ARG A 191 -14.87 0.03 -20.34
C ARG A 191 -13.73 -0.53 -21.21
N MET A 192 -13.91 -0.58 -22.54
CA MET A 192 -12.94 -1.20 -23.46
C MET A 192 -11.84 -0.21 -23.90
N ILE A 193 -12.19 1.07 -24.08
CA ILE A 193 -11.28 2.08 -24.63
C ILE A 193 -10.27 2.60 -23.57
N GLN A 194 -10.64 2.61 -22.28
CA GLN A 194 -9.74 3.04 -21.19
C GLN A 194 -8.73 1.96 -20.74
N THR A 195 -8.91 0.70 -21.14
CA THR A 195 -8.04 -0.41 -20.71
C THR A 195 -6.88 -0.64 -21.68
N THR A 196 -7.04 -0.29 -22.95
CA THR A 196 -6.03 -0.54 -24.01
C THR A 196 -4.88 0.48 -24.00
N LEU A 197 -5.08 1.69 -23.49
CA LEU A 197 -4.07 2.77 -23.50
C LEU A 197 -3.18 2.85 -22.24
N LYS A 198 -3.25 1.86 -21.33
CA LYS A 198 -2.41 1.82 -20.11
C LYS A 198 -1.21 0.86 -20.18
N ASN A 199 -0.92 0.31 -21.36
CA ASN A 199 0.09 -0.75 -21.52
C ASN A 199 1.07 -0.51 -22.68
N VAL A 200 1.85 0.56 -22.60
CA VAL A 200 3.18 0.55 -23.24
C VAL A 200 4.19 1.10 -22.24
N LEU A 201 4.67 0.18 -21.38
CA LEU A 201 6.01 0.17 -20.79
C LEU A 201 6.43 1.40 -19.97
N GLY A 202 5.86 1.56 -18.77
CA GLY A 202 6.30 2.53 -17.77
C GLY A 202 6.81 1.93 -16.45
N ILE A 203 7.06 0.62 -16.38
CA ILE A 203 7.60 -0.01 -15.17
C ILE A 203 9.12 -0.01 -15.25
N SER A 204 9.76 0.90 -14.53
CA SER A 204 11.19 0.78 -14.26
C SER A 204 11.41 -0.38 -13.28
N PRO A 205 12.22 -1.41 -13.62
CA PRO A 205 12.57 -2.44 -12.66
C PRO A 205 13.29 -1.78 -11.48
N PRO A 206 12.78 -1.90 -10.23
CA PRO A 206 13.41 -1.27 -9.09
C PRO A 206 14.76 -1.94 -8.81
N ILE A 207 15.83 -1.14 -8.79
CA ILE A 207 17.14 -1.60 -8.32
C ILE A 207 17.11 -1.53 -6.79
N PHE A 208 17.11 -2.70 -6.15
CA PHE A 208 17.14 -2.79 -4.70
C PHE A 208 18.57 -2.65 -4.18
N HIS A 209 18.80 -1.61 -3.37
CA HIS A 209 20.01 -1.47 -2.58
C HIS A 209 19.64 -1.39 -1.11
N GLY A 210 19.86 -2.50 -0.40
CA GLY A 210 19.52 -2.67 1.00
C GLY A 210 20.43 -3.66 1.71
N ARG A 211 19.94 -4.24 2.79
CA ARG A 211 20.63 -5.22 3.63
C ARG A 211 20.08 -6.63 3.45
N GLY A 212 20.91 -7.63 3.77
CA GLY A 212 20.50 -9.02 3.81
C GLY A 212 19.82 -9.41 5.12
N VAL A 213 19.40 -10.68 5.19
CA VAL A 213 18.86 -11.27 6.43
C VAL A 213 19.97 -11.39 7.49
N PHE A 214 21.15 -11.85 7.06
CA PHE A 214 22.31 -12.10 7.91
C PHE A 214 23.42 -11.05 7.77
N ASN A 215 23.21 -10.00 7.00
CA ASN A 215 24.18 -8.93 6.82
C ASN A 215 23.51 -7.55 6.81
N TYR A 216 24.32 -6.49 6.86
CA TYR A 216 23.85 -5.12 6.97
C TYR A 216 23.96 -4.27 5.70
N ASN A 217 24.67 -4.72 4.66
CA ASN A 217 25.03 -3.88 3.53
C ASN A 217 24.78 -4.49 2.13
N PHE A 218 24.20 -5.71 2.06
CA PHE A 218 23.88 -6.34 0.77
C PHE A 218 22.61 -7.22 0.84
N GLY A 219 21.52 -6.76 0.22
CA GLY A 219 20.29 -7.56 0.05
C GLY A 219 19.04 -6.75 -0.30
N LEU A 220 17.88 -7.43 -0.28
CA LEU A 220 16.59 -6.88 -0.69
C LEU A 220 15.84 -6.10 0.41
N LEU A 221 16.26 -6.20 1.68
CA LEU A 221 15.57 -5.52 2.78
C LEU A 221 16.08 -4.08 2.90
N PRO A 222 15.23 -3.06 3.03
CA PRO A 222 15.70 -1.70 3.21
C PRO A 222 16.41 -1.50 4.55
N PHE A 223 17.24 -0.47 4.61
CA PHE A 223 17.90 -0.05 5.85
C PHE A 223 16.88 0.40 6.89
N ARG A 224 17.12 0.03 8.14
CA ARG A 224 16.27 0.43 9.27
C ARG A 224 16.44 1.93 9.54
N LYS A 225 15.46 2.71 9.13
CA LYS A 225 15.35 4.14 9.43
C LYS A 225 13.94 4.43 9.97
N PRO A 226 13.81 5.25 11.02
CA PRO A 226 12.51 5.71 11.50
C PRO A 226 11.69 6.35 10.38
N ILE A 227 10.40 6.02 10.29
CA ILE A 227 9.48 6.63 9.34
C ILE A 227 8.34 7.28 10.13
N ASN A 228 8.19 8.60 10.00
CA ASN A 228 7.08 9.34 10.60
C ASN A 228 6.11 9.74 9.49
N THR A 229 4.85 9.36 9.63
CA THR A 229 3.76 9.78 8.74
C THR A 229 2.87 10.74 9.52
N VAL A 230 2.67 11.93 8.98
CA VAL A 230 1.78 12.93 9.58
C VAL A 230 0.53 13.03 8.69
N LEU A 231 -0.63 12.75 9.27
CA LEU A 231 -1.92 12.92 8.62
C LEU A 231 -2.43 14.34 8.94
N GLY A 232 -2.48 15.18 7.91
CA GLY A 232 -2.89 16.58 8.02
C GLY A 232 -4.40 16.77 8.12
N ALA A 233 -4.80 18.02 8.41
CA ALA A 233 -6.19 18.44 8.45
C ALA A 233 -6.89 18.24 7.09
N PRO A 234 -8.18 17.87 7.08
CA PRO A 234 -8.92 17.66 5.84
C PRO A 234 -9.13 18.98 5.09
N ILE A 235 -9.00 18.93 3.77
CA ILE A 235 -9.37 20.03 2.88
C ILE A 235 -10.81 19.78 2.45
N LYS A 236 -11.72 20.71 2.79
CA LYS A 236 -13.13 20.59 2.41
C LYS A 236 -13.27 20.76 0.90
N VAL A 237 -13.90 19.77 0.26
CA VAL A 237 -14.14 19.77 -1.19
C VAL A 237 -15.63 19.69 -1.47
N THR A 238 -16.12 20.55 -2.36
CA THR A 238 -17.48 20.47 -2.87
C THR A 238 -17.54 19.50 -4.05
N LYS A 239 -18.43 18.52 -3.99
CA LYS A 239 -18.62 17.56 -5.09
C LYS A 239 -19.28 18.26 -6.29
N THR A 240 -18.50 18.54 -7.32
CA THR A 240 -18.96 19.08 -8.60
C THR A 240 -18.96 17.97 -9.65
N ALA A 241 -20.07 17.76 -10.36
CA ALA A 241 -20.20 16.65 -11.31
C ALA A 241 -19.21 16.76 -12.50
N ASN A 242 -19.03 17.99 -13.01
CA ASN A 242 -18.12 18.31 -14.10
C ASN A 242 -17.32 19.57 -13.69
N PRO A 243 -16.26 19.43 -12.87
CA PRO A 243 -15.45 20.58 -12.47
C PRO A 243 -14.71 21.16 -13.68
N THR A 244 -14.53 22.47 -13.70
CA THR A 244 -13.65 23.12 -14.69
C THR A 244 -12.18 22.85 -14.35
N GLN A 245 -11.28 22.97 -15.33
CA GLN A 245 -9.85 22.81 -15.08
C GLN A 245 -9.35 23.82 -14.04
N GLU A 246 -9.87 25.05 -14.08
CA GLU A 246 -9.56 26.11 -13.10
C GLU A 246 -9.91 25.68 -11.67
N GLN A 247 -11.09 25.09 -11.45
CA GLN A 247 -11.48 24.58 -10.14
C GLN A 247 -10.56 23.45 -9.66
N ILE A 248 -10.11 22.59 -10.58
CA ILE A 248 -9.16 21.50 -10.27
C ILE A 248 -7.81 22.11 -9.89
N ASP A 249 -7.30 23.07 -10.65
CA ASP A 249 -6.01 23.70 -10.43
C ASP A 249 -5.99 24.51 -9.13
N GLU A 250 -7.08 25.20 -8.79
CA GLU A 250 -7.25 25.89 -7.51
C GLU A 250 -7.23 24.94 -6.32
N LEU A 251 -7.97 23.82 -6.41
CA LEU A 251 -7.95 22.80 -5.36
C LEU A 251 -6.58 22.14 -5.25
N HIS A 252 -5.93 21.83 -6.38
CA HIS A 252 -4.59 21.26 -6.41
C HIS A 252 -3.55 22.22 -5.80
N LYS A 253 -3.63 23.52 -6.10
CA LYS A 253 -2.79 24.55 -5.49
C LYS A 253 -3.00 24.61 -3.98
N THR A 254 -4.25 24.55 -3.53
CA THR A 254 -4.59 24.51 -2.10
C THR A 254 -4.00 23.27 -1.43
N TYR A 255 -4.12 22.11 -2.08
CA TYR A 255 -3.55 20.86 -1.63
C TYR A 255 -2.01 20.93 -1.50
N ILE A 256 -1.32 21.42 -2.53
CA ILE A 256 0.14 21.61 -2.52
C ILE A 256 0.57 22.51 -1.36
N MET A 257 -0.09 23.66 -1.22
CA MET A 257 0.20 24.64 -0.17
C MET A 257 0.04 24.02 1.22
N LYS A 258 -1.09 23.33 1.47
CA LYS A 258 -1.34 22.66 2.76
C LYS A 258 -0.38 21.53 3.05
N LEU A 259 0.02 20.78 2.02
CA LEU A 259 1.01 19.72 2.15
C LEU A 259 2.40 20.28 2.49
N GLN A 260 2.80 21.39 1.86
CA GLN A 260 4.04 22.10 2.18
C GLN A 260 4.01 22.66 3.61
N GLU A 261 2.93 23.33 4.02
CA GLU A 261 2.74 23.81 5.40
C GLU A 261 2.86 22.66 6.42
N LEU A 262 2.22 21.52 6.14
CA LEU A 262 2.26 20.34 6.99
C LEU A 262 3.69 19.77 7.11
N PHE A 263 4.43 19.72 6.01
CA PHE A 263 5.82 19.28 6.01
C PHE A 263 6.72 20.24 6.79
N GLU A 264 6.66 21.54 6.48
CA GLU A 264 7.49 22.58 7.08
C GLU A 264 7.30 22.68 8.59
N SER A 265 6.05 22.58 9.07
CA SER A 265 5.72 22.60 10.50
C SER A 265 6.22 21.37 11.28
N ASN A 266 6.48 20.25 10.60
CA ASN A 266 6.82 18.97 11.25
C ASN A 266 8.25 18.48 10.97
N LYS A 267 8.94 19.01 9.94
CA LYS A 267 10.21 18.44 9.46
C LYS A 267 11.29 18.38 10.55
N THR A 268 11.51 19.48 11.29
CA THR A 268 12.54 19.54 12.33
C THR A 268 12.19 18.67 13.54
N LYS A 269 10.91 18.57 13.90
CA LYS A 269 10.40 17.71 14.99
C LYS A 269 10.76 16.23 14.79
N TYR A 270 10.84 15.79 13.53
CA TYR A 270 11.11 14.39 13.18
C TYR A 270 12.49 14.18 12.55
N GLY A 271 13.43 15.11 12.77
CA GLY A 271 14.85 14.95 12.42
C GLY A 271 15.19 15.23 10.95
N VAL A 272 14.29 15.90 10.22
CA VAL A 272 14.58 16.41 8.87
C VAL A 272 15.26 17.78 8.98
N PRO A 273 16.36 18.03 8.26
CA PRO A 273 17.07 19.32 8.33
C PRO A 273 16.20 20.51 7.91
N ALA A 274 16.42 21.67 8.53
CA ALA A 274 15.63 22.88 8.26
C ALA A 274 15.72 23.33 6.78
N GLN A 275 16.87 23.10 6.14
CA GLN A 275 17.11 23.41 4.73
C GLN A 275 16.45 22.43 3.75
N ALA A 276 15.99 21.27 4.21
CA ALA A 276 15.32 20.31 3.34
C ALA A 276 13.95 20.85 2.93
N GLN A 277 13.62 20.70 1.66
CA GLN A 277 12.35 21.12 1.08
C GLN A 277 11.60 19.90 0.55
N LEU A 278 10.26 19.97 0.60
CA LEU A 278 9.41 18.98 -0.02
C LEU A 278 9.41 19.18 -1.54
N VAL A 279 9.87 18.18 -2.28
CA VAL A 279 9.81 18.15 -3.74
C VAL A 279 8.53 17.42 -4.14
N LEU A 280 7.65 18.13 -4.84
CA LEU A 280 6.43 17.59 -5.44
C LEU A 280 6.68 17.49 -6.95
N GLN A 281 6.48 16.29 -7.50
CA GLN A 281 6.66 15.99 -8.92
C GLN A 281 5.35 16.06 -9.67
#